data_AF-A0A7K1KY54-F1
#
_entry.id   AF-A0A7K1KY54-F1
#
_cell.length_a   1.000
_cell.length_b   1.000
_cell.length_c   1.000
_cell.angle_alpha   90.00
_cell.angle_beta   90.00
_cell.angle_gamma   90.00
#
_symmetry.space_group_name_H-M   'P 1'
#
loop_
_entity.id
_entity.type
_entity.pdbx_description
1 polymer ?
#
loop_
_entity_poly.entity_id
_entity_poly.type
_entity_poly.pdbx_seq_one_letter_code
_entity_poly.pdbx_strand_id
1 'polypeptide(L)'
;MGTHAKVPGTRQAASPPRDVERGRGPVTFIPQRERLSYLFHLAQLFERLHGLMAVFAVIDGFVVLRVIPVRQPRGARTVGCVYKQGQWWFYDVRADQIIRPANELAATAREIGTQMETVVAA
;
A
#
# COMPACT_ATOMS: atom_id res chain seq x y z
N MET A 1 -56.70 -39.24 26.34
CA MET A 1 -55.34 -39.51 26.86
C MET A 1 -54.52 -40.12 25.72
N GLY A 2 -53.43 -39.58 25.21
CA GLY A 2 -52.73 -38.33 25.48
C GLY A 2 -51.89 -37.93 24.26
N THR A 3 -51.90 -36.62 24.00
CA THR A 3 -50.72 -35.77 23.76
C THR A 3 -49.82 -36.02 22.55
N HIS A 4 -50.03 -35.16 21.53
CA HIS A 4 -49.04 -34.68 20.58
C HIS A 4 -47.75 -34.18 21.26
N ALA A 5 -46.60 -34.66 20.79
CA ALA A 5 -45.31 -33.97 20.72
C ALA A 5 -44.41 -34.90 19.88
N LYS A 6 -43.59 -34.46 18.92
CA LYS A 6 -42.59 -33.40 19.02
C LYS A 6 -42.00 -33.20 17.62
N VAL A 7 -42.05 -31.97 17.12
CA VAL A 7 -41.21 -31.52 15.99
C VAL A 7 -39.79 -31.34 16.51
N PRO A 8 -38.76 -31.92 15.88
CA PRO A 8 -37.41 -31.39 15.98
C PRO A 8 -37.11 -30.66 14.68
N GLY A 9 -37.22 -29.33 14.73
CA GLY A 9 -36.66 -28.45 13.72
C GLY A 9 -35.16 -28.70 13.67
N THR A 10 -34.72 -29.36 12.61
CA THR A 10 -33.31 -29.42 12.27
C THR A 10 -32.94 -28.02 11.80
N ARG A 11 -32.36 -27.21 12.69
CA ARG A 11 -31.49 -26.11 12.26
C ARG A 11 -30.36 -26.77 11.50
N GLN A 12 -30.52 -26.85 10.18
CA GLN A 12 -29.43 -27.15 9.27
C GLN A 12 -28.39 -26.06 9.51
N ALA A 13 -27.33 -26.40 10.24
CA ALA A 13 -26.16 -25.54 10.28
C ALA A 13 -25.73 -25.37 8.83
N ALA A 14 -25.66 -24.12 8.37
CA ALA A 14 -25.10 -23.82 7.06
C ALA A 14 -23.74 -24.54 6.98
N SER A 15 -23.54 -25.31 5.91
CA SER A 15 -22.24 -25.94 5.67
C SER A 15 -21.16 -24.87 5.77
N PRO A 16 -20.02 -25.12 6.44
CA PRO A 16 -18.92 -24.17 6.41
C PRO A 16 -18.62 -23.84 4.95
N PRO A 17 -18.26 -22.58 4.61
CA PRO A 17 -17.92 -22.23 3.25
C PRO A 17 -16.91 -23.25 2.73
N ARG A 18 -17.17 -23.83 1.55
CA ARG A 18 -16.22 -24.75 0.91
C ARG A 18 -14.89 -24.02 0.85
N ASP A 19 -13.83 -24.65 1.36
CA ASP A 19 -12.47 -24.16 1.16
C ASP A 19 -12.32 -23.89 -0.33
N VAL A 20 -12.21 -22.61 -0.67
CA VAL A 20 -12.06 -22.16 -2.05
C VAL A 20 -10.81 -22.88 -2.56
N GLU A 21 -10.98 -23.71 -3.59
CA GLU A 21 -9.86 -24.32 -4.29
C GLU A 21 -8.90 -23.20 -4.66
N ARG A 22 -7.76 -23.13 -3.94
CA ARG A 22 -6.67 -22.22 -4.28
C ARG A 22 -6.17 -22.66 -5.64
N GLY A 23 -6.67 -22.03 -6.69
CA GLY A 23 -6.08 -22.11 -8.01
C GLY A 23 -4.59 -21.83 -7.88
N ARG A 24 -3.77 -22.88 -8.03
CA ARG A 24 -2.31 -22.79 -8.08
C ARG A 24 -1.91 -22.23 -9.45
N GLY A 25 -2.28 -20.99 -9.74
CA GLY A 25 -1.53 -20.16 -10.67
C GLY A 25 -0.31 -19.58 -9.94
N PRO A 26 0.73 -19.10 -10.64
CA PRO A 26 1.76 -18.31 -10.00
C PRO A 26 1.12 -17.01 -9.50
N VAL A 27 0.64 -17.03 -8.26
CA VAL A 27 0.48 -15.82 -7.48
C VAL A 27 1.91 -15.32 -7.33
N THR A 28 2.33 -14.37 -8.15
CA THR A 28 3.50 -13.55 -7.86
C THR A 28 3.21 -12.92 -6.52
N PHE A 29 3.64 -13.59 -5.45
CA PHE A 29 3.59 -13.11 -4.09
C PHE A 29 4.49 -11.90 -4.09
N ILE A 30 3.94 -10.72 -4.37
CA ILE A 30 4.68 -9.47 -4.24
C ILE A 30 5.05 -9.43 -2.76
N PRO A 31 6.35 -9.52 -2.42
CA PRO A 31 6.74 -9.63 -1.02
C PRO A 31 6.33 -8.35 -0.27
N GLN A 32 5.22 -8.45 0.48
CA GLN A 32 4.62 -7.27 1.13
C GLN A 32 5.52 -6.72 2.23
N ARG A 33 6.33 -7.60 2.86
CA ARG A 33 7.32 -7.20 3.86
C ARG A 33 8.38 -6.29 3.25
N GLU A 34 9.01 -6.70 2.16
CA GLU A 34 10.05 -5.93 1.47
C GLU A 34 9.50 -4.60 0.96
N ARG A 35 8.31 -4.60 0.35
CA ARG A 35 7.60 -3.37 -0.03
C ARG A 35 7.46 -2.41 1.15
N LEU A 36 6.95 -2.91 2.28
CA LEU A 36 6.73 -2.10 3.47
C LEU A 36 8.06 -1.57 4.02
N SER A 37 9.11 -2.40 4.06
CA SER A 37 10.44 -1.98 4.48
C SER A 37 10.99 -0.83 3.64
N TYR A 38 10.89 -0.89 2.31
CA TYR A 38 11.34 0.20 1.44
C TYR A 38 10.54 1.48 1.67
N LEU A 39 9.22 1.40 1.76
CA LEU A 39 8.38 2.57 2.00
C LEU A 39 8.61 3.16 3.40
N PHE A 40 8.87 2.32 4.40
CA PHE A 40 9.23 2.75 5.75
C PHE A 40 10.56 3.48 5.80
N HIS A 41 11.61 2.93 5.18
CA HIS A 41 12.90 3.63 5.10
C HIS A 41 12.80 4.94 4.32
N LEU A 42 11.95 5.00 3.29
CA LEU A 42 11.70 6.23 2.57
C LEU A 42 10.97 7.27 3.45
N ALA A 43 9.98 6.85 4.25
CA ALA A 43 9.27 7.71 5.19
C ALA A 43 10.21 8.36 6.22
N GLN A 44 11.15 7.57 6.78
CA GLN A 44 12.15 8.05 7.73
C GLN A 44 13.05 9.16 7.17
N LEU A 45 13.23 9.21 5.84
CA LEU A 45 13.98 10.29 5.21
C LEU A 45 13.17 11.58 5.09
N PHE A 46 11.86 11.48 4.87
CA PHE A 46 10.97 12.64 4.83
C PHE A 46 10.77 13.27 6.22
N GLU A 47 10.84 12.50 7.30
CA GLU A 47 10.85 13.05 8.67
C GLU A 47 12.02 14.01 8.91
N ARG A 48 13.11 13.86 8.17
CA ARG A 48 14.30 14.73 8.24
C ARG A 48 14.22 15.94 7.31
N LEU A 49 13.25 15.98 6.39
CA LEU A 49 13.05 17.08 5.47
C LEU A 49 11.99 18.03 6.02
N HIS A 50 12.42 19.23 6.42
CA HIS A 50 11.52 20.22 6.99
C HIS A 50 10.40 20.60 6.02
N GLY A 51 9.18 20.70 6.54
CA GLY A 51 8.03 21.13 5.75
C GLY A 51 7.34 20.03 4.95
N LEU A 52 7.78 18.77 5.05
CA LEU A 52 7.10 17.60 4.50
C LEU A 52 6.64 16.67 5.62
N MET A 53 5.51 16.00 5.39
CA MET A 53 4.99 14.95 6.24
C MET A 53 4.73 13.72 5.38
N ALA A 54 5.14 12.54 5.86
CA ALA A 54 4.89 11.28 5.18
C ALA A 54 3.90 10.43 5.99
N VAL A 55 2.86 9.93 5.32
CA VAL A 55 1.82 9.10 5.94
C VAL A 55 1.57 7.86 5.09
N PHE A 56 1.34 6.73 5.72
CA PHE A 56 0.97 5.51 5.01
C PHE A 56 -0.51 5.55 4.63
N ALA A 57 -0.82 4.98 3.47
CA ALA A 57 -2.17 4.75 3.00
C ALA A 57 -2.26 3.39 2.30
N VAL A 58 -3.48 2.95 1.99
CA VAL A 58 -3.73 1.74 1.20
C VAL A 58 -4.48 2.14 -0.06
N ILE A 59 -3.97 1.73 -1.22
CA ILE A 59 -4.61 1.90 -2.54
C ILE A 59 -4.60 0.53 -3.22
N ASP A 60 -5.76 0.10 -3.72
CA ASP A 60 -5.95 -1.19 -4.40
C ASP A 60 -5.38 -2.40 -3.62
N GLY A 61 -5.50 -2.36 -2.30
CA GLY A 61 -4.99 -3.41 -1.41
C GLY A 61 -3.48 -3.37 -1.13
N PHE A 62 -2.78 -2.34 -1.61
CA PHE A 62 -1.35 -2.18 -1.43
C PHE A 62 -1.01 -0.96 -0.56
N VAL A 63 -0.07 -1.15 0.37
CA VAL A 63 0.48 -0.05 1.16
C VAL A 63 1.29 0.88 0.27
N VAL A 64 1.02 2.17 0.39
CA VAL A 64 1.70 3.27 -0.32
C VAL A 64 2.09 4.36 0.67
N LEU A 65 3.05 5.20 0.29
CA LEU A 65 3.50 6.33 1.09
C LEU A 65 2.99 7.63 0.47
N ARG A 66 2.17 8.38 1.20
CA ARG A 66 1.73 9.71 0.78
C ARG A 66 2.59 10.78 1.44
N VAL A 67 3.22 11.61 0.62
CA VAL A 67 4.07 12.73 1.05
C VAL A 67 3.29 14.03 0.86
N ILE A 68 3.19 14.85 1.90
CA ILE A 68 2.30 16.02 1.96
C ILE A 68 3.14 17.23 2.39
N PRO A 69 3.11 18.35 1.65
CA PRO A 69 3.70 19.60 2.14
C PRO A 69 2.87 20.13 3.31
N VAL A 70 3.53 20.47 4.42
CA VAL A 70 2.88 20.92 5.66
C VAL A 70 2.18 22.28 5.45
N ARG A 71 2.80 23.20 4.70
CA ARG A 71 2.27 24.55 4.49
C ARG A 71 1.17 24.62 3.42
N GLN A 72 1.20 23.70 2.45
CA GLN A 72 0.25 23.69 1.32
C GLN A 72 -0.07 22.24 0.90
N PRO A 73 -1.16 21.64 1.42
CA PRO A 73 -1.48 20.25 1.13
C PRO A 73 -1.81 19.94 -0.34
N ARG A 74 -2.00 20.96 -1.18
CA ARG A 74 -2.40 20.84 -2.60
C ARG A 74 -1.33 20.23 -3.51
N GLY A 75 -0.10 20.00 -3.02
CA GLY A 75 0.99 19.34 -3.75
C GLY A 75 1.32 17.90 -3.31
N ALA A 76 0.42 17.23 -2.59
CA ALA A 76 0.71 15.89 -2.06
C ALA A 76 0.97 14.84 -3.16
N ARG A 77 2.02 14.04 -2.99
CA ARG A 77 2.38 12.91 -3.84
C ARG A 77 2.12 11.58 -3.17
N THR A 78 1.83 10.56 -3.97
CA THR A 78 1.65 9.19 -3.49
C THR A 78 2.67 8.30 -4.16
N VAL A 79 3.55 7.70 -3.37
CA VAL A 79 4.67 6.87 -3.80
C VAL A 79 4.34 5.42 -3.48
N GLY A 80 4.41 4.56 -4.48
CA GLY A 80 4.29 3.12 -4.34
C GLY A 80 5.65 2.45 -4.47
N CYS A 81 5.68 1.14 -4.19
CA CYS A 81 6.84 0.31 -4.43
C CYS A 81 6.42 -0.98 -5.15
N VAL A 82 7.08 -1.27 -6.27
CA VAL A 82 6.74 -2.37 -7.18
C VAL A 82 7.97 -3.19 -7.53
N TYR A 83 7.83 -4.50 -7.62
CA TYR A 83 8.90 -5.39 -8.08
C TYR A 83 8.78 -5.57 -9.59
N LYS A 84 9.82 -5.16 -10.33
CA LYS A 84 9.87 -5.21 -11.80
C LYS A 84 11.30 -5.52 -12.25
N GLN A 85 11.43 -6.42 -13.22
CA GLN A 85 12.73 -6.78 -13.83
C GLN A 85 13.80 -7.18 -12.80
N GLY A 86 13.43 -7.99 -11.82
CA GLY A 86 14.37 -8.53 -10.83
C GLY A 86 14.76 -7.56 -9.71
N GLN A 87 14.16 -6.37 -9.62
CA GLN A 87 14.45 -5.41 -8.55
C GLN A 87 13.21 -4.62 -8.13
N TRP A 88 13.29 -3.96 -6.99
CA TRP A 88 12.25 -3.08 -6.47
C TRP A 88 12.42 -1.66 -6.99
N TRP A 89 11.32 -1.00 -7.29
CA TRP A 89 11.26 0.36 -7.82
C TRP A 89 10.25 1.19 -7.04
N PHE A 90 10.61 2.44 -6.75
CA PHE A 90 9.66 3.46 -6.38
C PHE A 90 8.98 4.03 -7.62
N TYR A 91 7.70 4.34 -7.51
CA TYR A 91 6.92 4.93 -8.59
C TYR A 91 5.87 5.88 -8.04
N ASP A 92 5.48 6.88 -8.82
CA ASP A 92 4.34 7.74 -8.51
C ASP A 92 3.05 6.98 -8.84
N VAL A 93 2.21 6.76 -7.83
CA VAL A 93 0.98 5.95 -7.96
C VAL A 93 -0.06 6.63 -8.85
N ARG A 94 -0.08 7.97 -8.87
CA ARG A 94 -1.07 8.73 -9.67
C ARG A 94 -0.64 8.84 -11.13
N ALA A 95 0.65 9.04 -11.37
CA ALA A 95 1.20 9.19 -12.72
C ALA A 95 1.61 7.86 -13.37
N ASP A 96 1.58 6.75 -12.61
CA ASP A 96 2.11 5.44 -13.01
C ASP A 96 3.55 5.50 -13.56
N GLN A 97 4.34 6.43 -13.02
CA GLN A 97 5.68 6.72 -13.50
C GLN A 97 6.73 6.17 -12.53
N ILE A 98 7.64 5.34 -13.04
CA ILE A 98 8.83 4.91 -12.28
C ILE A 98 9.67 6.12 -11.91
N ILE A 99 10.01 6.22 -10.62
CA ILE A 99 10.89 7.26 -10.10
C ILE A 99 12.33 6.73 -10.14
N ARG A 100 12.64 5.74 -9.30
CA ARG A 100 14.00 5.19 -9.11
C ARG A 100 13.97 3.77 -8.53
N PRO A 101 15.08 3.02 -8.62
CA PRO A 101 15.28 1.79 -7.84
C PRO A 101 15.06 2.02 -6.34
N ALA A 102 14.47 1.05 -5.64
CA ALA A 102 14.06 1.20 -4.24
C ALA A 102 15.23 1.23 -3.24
N ASN A 103 16.41 0.80 -3.66
CA ASN A 103 17.66 0.96 -2.91
C ASN A 103 18.24 2.39 -2.99
N GLU A 104 17.77 3.23 -3.91
CA GLU A 104 18.16 4.64 -4.04
C GLU A 104 17.31 5.57 -3.15
N LEU A 105 17.14 5.23 -1.87
CA LEU A 105 16.25 5.92 -0.93
C LEU A 105 16.53 7.43 -0.82
N ALA A 106 17.79 7.81 -0.58
CA ALA A 106 18.17 9.21 -0.39
C ALA A 106 18.00 10.06 -1.65
N ALA A 107 18.34 9.50 -2.82
CA ALA A 107 18.15 10.18 -4.10
C ALA A 107 16.65 10.36 -4.39
N THR A 108 15.85 9.33 -4.15
CA THR A 108 14.39 9.36 -4.30
C THR A 108 13.76 10.43 -3.39
N ALA A 109 14.14 10.48 -2.12
CA ALA A 109 13.62 11.46 -1.17
C ALA A 109 13.96 12.90 -1.58
N ARG A 110 15.20 13.15 -2.03
CA ARG A 110 15.62 14.47 -2.52
C ARG A 110 14.85 14.88 -3.77
N GLU A 111 14.71 13.98 -4.74
CA GLU A 111 14.00 14.26 -5.98
C GLU A 111 12.54 14.63 -5.72
N ILE A 112 11.83 13.84 -4.90
CA ILE A 112 10.46 14.13 -4.50
C ILE A 112 10.39 15.46 -3.74
N GLY A 113 11.33 15.70 -2.82
CA GLY A 113 11.41 16.95 -2.06
C GLY A 113 11.53 18.17 -2.97
N THR A 114 12.51 18.18 -3.89
CA THR A 114 12.74 19.27 -4.84
C THR A 114 11.53 19.50 -5.76
N GLN A 115 10.90 18.43 -6.24
CA GLN A 115 9.70 18.53 -7.07
C GLN A 115 8.52 19.14 -6.29
N MET A 116 8.38 18.82 -5.01
CA MET A 116 7.30 19.34 -4.17
C MET A 116 7.57 20.79 -3.73
N GLU A 117 8.81 21.19 -3.49
CA GLU A 117 9.18 22.60 -3.24
C GLU A 117 8.87 23.48 -4.45
N THR A 118 9.19 23.00 -5.66
CA THR A 118 8.94 23.73 -6.91
C THR A 118 7.44 23.98 -7.12
N VAL A 119 6.58 23.00 -6.79
CA VAL A 119 5.12 23.13 -6.90
C VAL A 119 4.53 24.08 -5.86
N VAL A 120 5.16 24.25 -4.68
CA VAL A 120 4.72 25.17 -3.63
C VAL A 120 5.13 26.62 -3.91
N ALA A 121 6.19 26.83 -4.70
CA ALA A 121 6.69 28.15 -5.06
C ALA A 121 6.00 28.78 -6.28
N ALA A 122 5.20 28.02 -7.04
CA ALA A 122 4.41 28.45 -8.19
C ALA A 122 2.98 28.83 -7.79
#